data_AF-V7DGD1-F1
#
_entry.id   AF-V7DGD1-F1
#
_cell.length_a   1.000
_cell.length_b   1.000
_cell.length_c   1.000
_cell.angle_alpha   90.00
_cell.angle_beta   90.00
_cell.angle_gamma   90.00
#
_symmetry.space_group_name_H-M   'P 1'
#
loop_
_entity.id
_entity.type
_entity.pdbx_description
1 polymer ?
#
loop_
_entity_poly.entity_id
_entity_poly.type
_entity_poly.pdbx_seq_one_letter_code
_entity_poly.pdbx_strand_id
1 'polypeptide(L)'
;MFAKAVAVSLLTLASASVFAAECSVTVDSTDQMSYNTKEITVDKSCKEFTVKLTHSGNLPKNVMGHNLVISKTADMQGIATEGMSQGLEKDYIKADNAAIIAHTKMIGAPEKETEVKFDATKLEAGGDYSFFCTFPGHISMMKARSSSSNQKLTVNPVGAGSSGRRTAANAMVSPPTYSRRFGAPMNPLPQVFLQPDQGANGSSRLCWVLR
;
A
#
# COMPACT_ATOMS: atom_id res chain seq x y z
N MET A 1 1.53 -60.55 39.13
CA MET A 1 2.32 -59.34 38.78
C MET A 1 2.00 -59.03 37.31
N PHE A 2 2.04 -57.78 36.85
CA PHE A 2 1.57 -57.33 35.50
C PHE A 2 0.07 -56.95 35.39
N ALA A 3 -0.43 -56.17 36.36
CA ALA A 3 -1.68 -55.42 36.25
C ALA A 3 -1.43 -53.91 36.04
N LYS A 4 -0.49 -53.54 35.17
CA LYS A 4 -0.13 -52.13 34.89
C LYS A 4 0.43 -51.98 33.48
N ALA A 5 -0.41 -51.95 32.45
CA ALA A 5 -0.01 -51.43 31.12
C ALA A 5 -1.19 -51.37 30.11
N VAL A 6 -2.38 -50.92 30.48
CA VAL A 6 -3.40 -50.59 29.46
C VAL A 6 -4.21 -49.38 29.93
N ALA A 7 -3.57 -48.21 29.95
CA ALA A 7 -4.26 -46.92 29.91
C ALA A 7 -3.66 -46.15 28.72
N VAL A 8 -4.00 -46.68 27.55
CA VAL A 8 -3.64 -46.20 26.23
C VAL A 8 -4.23 -44.80 26.04
N SER A 9 -3.34 -43.82 26.00
CA SER A 9 -3.20 -42.86 24.90
C SER A 9 -4.48 -42.39 24.19
N LEU A 10 -5.42 -41.77 24.91
CA LEU A 10 -6.57 -41.08 24.30
C LEU A 10 -6.79 -39.66 24.85
N LEU A 11 -5.71 -38.92 25.10
CA LEU A 11 -5.79 -37.50 25.44
C LEU A 11 -4.72 -36.66 24.74
N THR A 12 -4.56 -36.84 23.43
CA THR A 12 -3.60 -36.08 22.62
C THR A 12 -4.18 -35.57 21.29
N LEU A 13 -5.48 -35.24 21.24
CA LEU A 13 -6.07 -34.54 20.10
C LEU A 13 -7.08 -33.50 20.56
N ALA A 14 -6.61 -32.29 20.89
CA ALA A 14 -7.34 -31.02 20.71
C ALA A 14 -6.53 -29.83 21.27
N SER A 15 -5.29 -29.69 20.83
CA SER A 15 -4.62 -28.38 20.86
C SER A 15 -4.41 -27.93 19.43
N ALA A 16 -5.50 -27.88 18.65
CA ALA A 16 -5.51 -27.00 17.51
C ALA A 16 -5.43 -25.60 18.11
N SER A 17 -4.22 -25.06 18.16
CA SER A 17 -4.00 -23.64 18.38
C SER A 17 -4.91 -22.93 17.40
N VAL A 18 -6.02 -22.40 17.89
CA VAL A 18 -6.72 -21.31 17.24
C VAL A 18 -5.68 -20.19 17.24
N PHE A 19 -4.89 -20.14 16.17
CA PHE A 19 -4.22 -18.92 15.78
C PHE A 19 -5.37 -18.01 15.39
N ALA A 20 -5.97 -17.36 16.37
CA ALA A 20 -6.92 -16.31 16.14
C ALA A 20 -6.20 -15.31 15.23
N ALA A 21 -6.65 -15.20 13.99
CA ALA A 21 -6.20 -14.13 13.12
C ALA A 21 -6.47 -12.83 13.89
N GLU A 22 -5.41 -12.10 14.21
CA GLU A 22 -5.55 -10.86 14.96
C GLU A 22 -6.17 -9.84 14.01
N CYS A 23 -7.48 -9.62 14.14
CA CYS A 23 -8.25 -8.71 13.30
C CYS A 23 -8.01 -7.23 13.66
N SER A 24 -6.81 -6.92 14.15
CA SER A 24 -6.38 -5.59 14.51
C SER A 24 -4.91 -5.39 14.21
N VAL A 25 -4.55 -4.17 13.83
CA VAL A 25 -3.16 -3.74 13.65
C VAL A 25 -2.95 -2.40 14.32
N THR A 26 -1.79 -2.22 14.95
CA THR A 26 -1.34 -0.92 15.45
C THR A 26 -0.26 -0.37 14.54
N VAL A 27 -0.49 0.82 14.02
CA VAL A 27 0.42 1.58 13.17
C VAL A 27 0.85 2.82 13.93
N ASP A 28 2.14 3.03 14.10
CA ASP A 28 2.68 4.24 14.71
C ASP A 28 3.14 5.22 13.63
N SER A 29 2.85 6.49 13.84
CA SER A 29 3.26 7.63 13.04
C SER A 29 4.21 8.52 13.83
N THR A 30 5.25 9.02 13.17
CA THR A 30 6.32 9.79 13.80
C THR A 30 6.40 11.20 13.21
N ASP A 31 6.99 12.14 13.96
CA ASP A 31 7.29 13.51 13.49
C ASP A 31 8.22 13.54 12.25
N GLN A 32 8.81 12.40 11.88
CA GLN A 32 9.66 12.24 10.69
C GLN A 32 8.85 11.82 9.45
N MET A 33 7.53 11.97 9.48
CA MET A 33 6.61 11.62 8.39
C MET A 33 6.83 10.18 7.92
N SER A 34 6.82 9.24 8.87
CA SER A 34 6.95 7.81 8.58
C SER A 34 5.98 6.98 9.41
N TYR A 35 5.53 5.87 8.83
CA TYR A 35 4.85 4.81 9.55
C TYR A 35 5.87 3.76 10.01
N ASN A 36 5.67 3.22 11.21
CA ASN A 36 6.51 2.12 11.74
C ASN A 36 6.39 0.84 10.89
N THR A 37 5.20 0.59 10.33
CA THR A 37 4.93 -0.53 9.46
C THR A 37 4.85 -0.10 8.04
N LYS A 38 5.33 -1.01 7.21
CA LYS A 38 5.34 -0.89 5.79
C LYS A 38 4.20 -1.69 5.15
N GLU A 39 3.87 -2.83 5.73
CA GLU A 39 2.82 -3.72 5.25
C GLU A 39 1.79 -3.94 6.34
N ILE A 40 0.52 -3.96 5.93
CA ILE A 40 -0.60 -4.33 6.80
C ILE A 40 -1.24 -5.56 6.18
N THR A 41 -1.35 -6.63 6.95
CA THR A 41 -1.95 -7.87 6.49
C THR A 41 -3.32 -8.04 7.13
N VAL A 42 -4.35 -8.16 6.30
CA VAL A 42 -5.74 -8.36 6.72
C VAL A 42 -6.12 -9.80 6.39
N ASP A 43 -6.54 -10.58 7.38
CA ASP A 43 -7.02 -11.94 7.16
C ASP A 43 -8.49 -11.92 6.71
N LYS A 44 -8.84 -12.66 5.66
CA LYS A 44 -10.23 -12.78 5.19
C LYS A 44 -11.18 -13.45 6.18
N SER A 45 -10.66 -14.13 7.19
CA SER A 45 -11.49 -14.68 8.27
C SER A 45 -12.09 -13.59 9.15
N CYS A 46 -11.50 -12.40 9.15
CA CYS A 46 -12.02 -11.23 9.85
C CYS A 46 -13.22 -10.64 9.09
N LYS A 47 -14.36 -10.50 9.77
CA LYS A 47 -15.49 -9.71 9.25
C LYS A 47 -15.22 -8.21 9.42
N GLU A 48 -14.75 -7.84 10.59
CA GLU A 48 -14.37 -6.46 10.93
C GLU A 48 -12.88 -6.44 11.24
N PHE A 49 -12.18 -5.42 10.74
CA PHE A 49 -10.77 -5.19 11.00
C PHE A 49 -10.56 -3.81 11.64
N THR A 50 -9.74 -3.77 12.69
CA THR A 50 -9.45 -2.54 13.45
C THR A 50 -8.04 -2.04 13.14
N VAL A 51 -7.91 -0.80 12.68
CA VAL A 51 -6.60 -0.13 12.56
C VAL A 51 -6.50 0.89 13.67
N LYS A 52 -5.54 0.70 14.57
CA LYS A 52 -5.16 1.67 15.60
C LYS A 52 -3.99 2.48 15.08
N LEU A 53 -4.14 3.79 14.98
CA LEU A 53 -3.08 4.71 14.61
C LEU A 53 -2.58 5.41 15.88
N THR A 54 -1.28 5.33 16.13
CA THR A 54 -0.61 6.05 17.22
C THR A 54 0.31 7.12 16.68
N HIS A 55 0.61 8.13 17.50
CA HIS A 55 1.53 9.21 17.21
C HIS A 55 2.57 9.33 18.33
N SER A 56 3.79 8.87 18.06
CA SER A 56 4.93 8.94 18.99
C SER A 56 5.60 10.31 19.02
N GLY A 57 5.24 11.19 18.09
CA GLY A 57 5.74 12.55 18.00
C GLY A 57 5.19 13.51 19.07
N ASN A 58 5.80 14.69 19.12
CA ASN A 58 5.40 15.78 20.03
C ASN A 58 4.80 16.97 19.29
N LEU A 59 4.78 16.94 17.96
CA LEU A 59 4.21 18.02 17.16
C LEU A 59 2.68 17.93 17.11
N PRO A 60 1.98 19.07 17.08
CA PRO A 60 0.53 19.12 17.03
C PRO A 60 -0.01 18.80 15.63
N LYS A 61 -1.28 18.35 15.58
CA LYS A 61 -1.94 17.89 14.35
C LYS A 61 -2.06 18.93 13.23
N ASN A 62 -1.96 20.22 13.55
CA ASN A 62 -1.98 21.31 12.56
C ASN A 62 -0.62 21.50 11.86
N VAL A 63 0.47 20.98 12.43
CA VAL A 63 1.82 21.08 11.87
C VAL A 63 2.29 19.73 11.32
N MET A 64 2.07 18.67 12.09
CA MET A 64 2.53 17.31 11.78
C MET A 64 1.40 16.32 12.06
N GLY A 65 0.26 16.57 11.43
CA GLY A 65 -0.90 15.69 11.53
C GLY A 65 -0.69 14.40 10.74
N HIS A 66 -1.11 13.29 11.33
CA HIS A 66 -1.16 12.01 10.64
C HIS A 66 -2.55 11.41 10.72
N ASN A 67 -3.05 10.98 9.58
CA ASN A 67 -4.22 10.11 9.45
C ASN A 67 -3.84 8.91 8.60
N LEU A 68 -4.59 7.82 8.73
CA LEU A 68 -4.41 6.64 7.92
C LEU A 68 -5.66 6.45 7.08
N VAL A 69 -5.51 6.58 5.76
CA VAL A 69 -6.57 6.37 4.77
C VAL A 69 -6.26 5.11 3.97
N ILE A 70 -7.25 4.25 3.79
CA ILE A 70 -7.15 3.03 2.99
C ILE A 70 -8.02 3.18 1.75
N SER A 71 -7.43 3.00 0.58
CA SER A 71 -8.13 2.99 -0.71
C SER A 71 -7.48 2.03 -1.69
N LYS A 72 -8.04 1.91 -2.90
CA LYS A 72 -7.31 1.33 -4.02
C LYS A 72 -6.10 2.20 -4.35
N THR A 73 -5.02 1.58 -4.81
CA THR A 73 -3.77 2.26 -5.16
C THR A 73 -3.96 3.29 -6.28
N ALA A 74 -4.88 3.01 -7.21
CA ALA A 74 -5.21 3.90 -8.32
C ALA A 74 -5.83 5.24 -7.86
N ASP A 75 -6.66 5.20 -6.81
CA ASP A 75 -7.43 6.36 -6.34
C ASP A 75 -6.68 7.22 -5.32
N MET A 76 -5.57 6.70 -4.78
CA MET A 76 -4.78 7.33 -3.72
C MET A 76 -4.39 8.79 -4.02
N GLN A 77 -3.87 9.07 -5.23
CA GLN A 77 -3.47 10.43 -5.59
C GLN A 77 -4.67 11.38 -5.72
N GLY A 78 -5.80 10.88 -6.23
CA GLY A 78 -7.04 11.66 -6.34
C GLY A 78 -7.56 12.04 -4.96
N ILE A 79 -7.67 11.06 -4.05
CA ILE A 79 -8.14 11.26 -2.68
C ILE A 79 -7.29 12.28 -1.94
N ALA A 80 -5.96 12.18 -2.00
CA ALA A 80 -5.09 13.13 -1.32
C ALA A 80 -5.18 14.53 -1.93
N THR A 81 -5.25 14.64 -3.25
CA THR A 81 -5.38 15.94 -3.93
C THR A 81 -6.68 16.64 -3.58
N GLU A 82 -7.79 15.92 -3.59
CA GLU A 82 -9.09 16.45 -3.15
C GLU A 82 -9.10 16.78 -1.66
N GLY A 83 -8.48 15.93 -0.84
CA GLY A 83 -8.37 16.06 0.61
C GLY A 83 -7.68 17.35 1.06
N MET A 84 -6.66 17.81 0.33
CA MET A 84 -5.95 19.06 0.62
C MET A 84 -6.89 20.26 0.74
N SER A 85 -7.99 20.28 -0.02
CA SER A 85 -8.97 21.39 -0.03
C SER A 85 -9.97 21.37 1.13
N GLN A 86 -10.04 20.29 1.89
CA GLN A 86 -11.07 20.09 2.92
C GLN A 86 -10.71 20.71 4.28
N GLY A 87 -9.41 20.92 4.52
CA GLY A 87 -8.88 21.47 5.76
C GLY A 87 -8.83 20.46 6.91
N LEU A 88 -8.21 20.90 8.02
CA LEU A 88 -7.97 20.07 9.20
C LEU A 88 -9.26 19.63 9.91
N GLU A 89 -10.29 20.47 9.93
CA GLU A 89 -11.60 20.17 10.56
C GLU A 89 -12.29 18.94 9.93
N LYS A 90 -11.91 18.59 8.69
CA LYS A 90 -12.38 17.42 7.96
C LYS A 90 -11.30 16.37 7.78
N ASP A 91 -10.25 16.40 8.61
CA ASP A 91 -9.11 15.49 8.55
C ASP A 91 -8.39 15.45 7.18
N TYR A 92 -8.50 16.52 6.38
CA TYR A 92 -8.05 16.54 4.97
C TYR A 92 -8.63 15.39 4.14
N ILE A 93 -9.91 15.07 4.35
CA ILE A 93 -10.64 14.04 3.62
C ILE A 93 -11.97 14.60 3.14
N LYS A 94 -12.36 14.26 1.90
CA LYS A 94 -13.70 14.52 1.39
C LYS A 94 -14.65 13.45 1.92
N ALA A 95 -15.57 13.84 2.80
CA ALA A 95 -16.50 12.91 3.49
C ALA A 95 -17.29 11.99 2.53
N ASP A 96 -17.62 12.47 1.33
CA ASP A 96 -18.43 11.73 0.36
C ASP A 96 -17.61 11.01 -0.72
N ASN A 97 -16.31 10.77 -0.49
CA ASN A 97 -15.48 10.09 -1.48
C ASN A 97 -15.66 8.57 -1.39
N ALA A 98 -16.38 8.01 -2.38
CA ALA A 98 -16.67 6.57 -2.47
C ALA A 98 -15.43 5.68 -2.70
N ALA A 99 -14.28 6.24 -3.07
CA ALA A 99 -13.04 5.49 -3.24
C ALA A 99 -12.32 5.20 -1.90
N ILE A 100 -12.73 5.87 -0.82
CA ILE A 100 -12.20 5.64 0.53
C ILE A 100 -12.91 4.43 1.14
N ILE A 101 -12.13 3.42 1.53
CA ILE A 101 -12.63 2.20 2.15
C ILE A 101 -12.76 2.39 3.65
N ALA A 102 -11.73 2.99 4.25
CA ALA A 102 -11.65 3.31 5.66
C ALA A 102 -10.68 4.48 5.88
N HIS A 103 -10.91 5.27 6.92
CA HIS A 103 -9.97 6.30 7.35
C HIS A 103 -10.05 6.55 8.85
N THR A 104 -8.92 6.92 9.45
CA THR A 104 -8.89 7.44 10.82
C THR A 104 -9.17 8.94 10.84
N LYS A 105 -9.37 9.48 12.04
CA LYS A 105 -9.24 10.93 12.28
C LYS A 105 -7.78 11.36 12.18
N MET A 106 -7.56 12.67 12.02
CA MET A 106 -6.23 13.28 12.11
C MET A 106 -5.78 13.34 13.56
N ILE A 107 -4.61 12.76 13.84
CA ILE A 107 -3.98 12.81 15.16
C ILE A 107 -2.64 13.54 15.11
N GLY A 108 -2.20 13.98 16.28
CA GLY A 108 -1.00 14.76 16.54
C GLY A 108 -1.07 15.27 17.97
N ALA A 109 0.05 15.58 18.61
CA ALA A 109 0.07 15.89 20.03
C ALA A 109 -0.94 17.02 20.41
N PRO A 110 -1.73 16.87 21.48
CA PRO A 110 -1.69 15.83 22.52
C PRO A 110 -2.49 14.56 22.18
N GLU A 111 -3.22 14.52 21.07
CA GLU A 111 -3.99 13.36 20.62
C GLU A 111 -3.03 12.33 20.02
N LYS A 112 -2.69 11.31 20.82
CA LYS A 112 -1.66 10.32 20.47
C LYS A 112 -2.21 9.04 19.86
N GLU A 113 -3.51 8.78 19.96
CA GLU A 113 -4.10 7.51 19.54
C GLU A 113 -5.47 7.74 18.94
N THR A 114 -5.78 6.99 17.88
CA THR A 114 -7.11 6.88 17.29
C THR A 114 -7.29 5.50 16.70
N GLU A 115 -8.53 5.09 16.47
CA GLU A 115 -8.83 3.82 15.83
C GLU A 115 -9.97 3.95 14.83
N VAL A 116 -9.89 3.14 13.78
CA VAL A 116 -10.97 2.95 12.82
C VAL A 116 -11.27 1.46 12.70
N LYS A 117 -12.56 1.14 12.68
CA LYS A 117 -13.07 -0.19 12.39
C LYS A 117 -13.74 -0.16 11.03
N PHE A 118 -13.42 -1.14 10.20
CA PHE A 118 -14.03 -1.27 8.88
C PHE A 118 -14.30 -2.72 8.55
N ASP A 119 -15.27 -2.91 7.66
CA ASP A 119 -15.63 -4.22 7.15
C ASP A 119 -14.54 -4.73 6.20
N ALA A 120 -13.84 -5.79 6.59
CA ALA A 120 -12.77 -6.38 5.80
C ALA A 120 -13.29 -7.09 4.54
N THR A 121 -14.59 -7.39 4.45
CA THR A 121 -15.21 -7.95 3.25
C THR A 121 -15.21 -6.98 2.07
N LYS A 122 -15.01 -5.68 2.31
CA LYS A 122 -14.79 -4.67 1.26
C LYS A 122 -13.44 -4.83 0.56
N LEU A 123 -12.53 -5.63 1.12
CA LEU A 123 -11.22 -5.92 0.56
C LEU A 123 -11.22 -7.26 -0.19
N GLU A 124 -10.81 -7.22 -1.45
CA GLU A 124 -10.69 -8.40 -2.29
C GLU A 124 -9.30 -9.04 -2.17
N ALA A 125 -9.22 -10.36 -2.28
CA ALA A 125 -7.90 -11.03 -2.29
C ALA A 125 -7.23 -10.72 -3.61
N GLY A 126 -5.95 -10.34 -3.54
CA GLY A 126 -5.20 -9.91 -4.74
C GLY A 126 -5.54 -8.49 -5.20
N GLY A 127 -6.40 -7.76 -4.48
CA GLY A 127 -6.63 -6.35 -4.75
C GLY A 127 -5.41 -5.49 -4.39
N ASP A 128 -5.17 -4.46 -5.19
CA ASP A 128 -4.08 -3.50 -4.98
C ASP A 128 -4.55 -2.34 -4.11
N TYR A 129 -4.41 -2.51 -2.79
CA TYR A 129 -4.78 -1.50 -1.80
C TYR A 129 -3.55 -0.82 -1.20
N SER A 130 -3.72 0.47 -0.94
CA SER A 130 -2.71 1.36 -0.37
C SER A 130 -3.26 2.01 0.89
N PHE A 131 -2.38 2.18 1.88
CA PHE A 131 -2.63 3.07 3.02
C PHE A 131 -1.67 4.26 2.99
N PHE A 132 -2.17 5.45 3.31
CA PHE A 132 -1.41 6.69 3.19
C PHE A 132 -1.97 7.78 4.09
N CYS A 133 -1.16 8.82 4.31
CA CYS A 133 -1.57 10.06 4.97
C CYS A 133 -2.01 11.09 3.93
N THR A 134 -3.14 11.76 4.16
CA THR A 134 -3.66 12.85 3.28
C THR A 134 -3.29 14.24 3.75
N PHE A 135 -2.59 14.36 4.89
CA PHE A 135 -2.07 15.66 5.32
C PHE A 135 -1.22 16.27 4.19
N PRO A 136 -1.39 17.57 3.88
CA PRO A 136 -0.73 18.22 2.74
C PRO A 136 0.78 17.99 2.73
N GLY A 137 1.29 17.37 1.66
CA GLY A 137 2.72 17.07 1.49
C GLY A 137 3.20 15.72 2.05
N HIS A 138 2.45 15.09 2.96
CA HIS A 138 2.87 13.85 3.62
C HIS A 138 2.76 12.62 2.72
N ILE A 139 1.82 12.60 1.77
CA ILE A 139 1.60 11.46 0.86
C ILE A 139 2.85 11.01 0.10
N SER A 140 3.81 11.90 -0.15
CA SER A 140 5.04 11.55 -0.88
C SER A 140 5.88 10.52 -0.14
N MET A 141 5.98 10.64 1.20
CA MET A 141 6.79 9.78 2.07
C MET A 141 5.95 8.78 2.86
N MET A 142 4.74 9.19 3.26
CA MET A 142 3.80 8.40 4.05
C MET A 142 2.75 7.71 3.18
N LYS A 143 3.22 6.90 2.24
CA LYS A 143 2.36 6.05 1.43
C LYS A 143 2.93 4.66 1.26
N ALA A 144 2.03 3.69 1.29
CA ALA A 144 2.23 2.39 0.72
C ALA A 144 1.86 2.44 -0.77
N ARG A 145 2.80 2.18 -1.69
CA ARG A 145 2.49 1.96 -3.12
C ARG A 145 3.30 0.81 -3.69
N SER A 146 2.59 -0.05 -4.41
CA SER A 146 3.09 -1.12 -5.27
C SER A 146 4.06 -0.59 -6.33
N SER A 147 5.27 -1.17 -6.34
CA SER A 147 6.18 -1.35 -7.48
C SER A 147 7.65 -1.00 -7.19
N SER A 148 8.00 -0.31 -6.10
CA SER A 148 9.43 -0.20 -5.72
C SER A 148 9.73 0.12 -4.26
N SER A 149 8.74 0.08 -3.37
CA SER A 149 8.99 0.11 -1.92
C SER A 149 8.06 -0.89 -1.27
N ASN A 150 8.61 -1.69 -0.35
CA ASN A 150 8.00 -2.85 0.32
C ASN A 150 6.80 -2.51 1.21
N GLN A 151 5.84 -1.74 0.70
CA GLN A 151 4.75 -1.16 1.48
C GLN A 151 3.40 -1.42 0.80
N LYS A 152 2.63 -2.39 1.33
CA LYS A 152 1.42 -2.95 0.70
C LYS A 152 0.37 -3.31 1.75
N LEU A 153 -0.92 -3.13 1.46
CA LEU A 153 -1.99 -3.81 2.20
C LEU A 153 -2.20 -5.19 1.54
N THR A 154 -1.97 -6.27 2.29
CA THR A 154 -2.08 -7.64 1.80
C THR A 154 -3.28 -8.33 2.44
N VAL A 155 -4.17 -8.85 1.61
CA VAL A 155 -5.34 -9.60 2.08
C VAL A 155 -5.00 -11.09 2.01
N ASN A 156 -4.82 -11.73 3.18
CA ASN A 156 -4.55 -13.16 3.25
C ASN A 156 -5.83 -13.95 2.98
N PRO A 157 -5.79 -14.96 2.09
CA PRO A 157 -6.92 -15.87 1.94
C PRO A 157 -7.14 -16.66 3.24
N VAL A 158 -8.41 -16.95 3.55
CA VAL A 158 -8.81 -17.72 4.74
C VAL A 158 -8.00 -19.02 4.80
N GLY A 159 -7.20 -19.19 5.85
CA GLY A 159 -6.37 -20.38 6.05
C GLY A 159 -4.91 -20.26 5.61
N ALA A 160 -4.47 -19.12 5.09
CA ALA A 160 -3.05 -18.81 4.92
C ALA A 160 -2.44 -18.33 6.25
N GLY A 161 -2.38 -19.23 7.24
CA GLY A 161 -1.59 -19.00 8.43
C GLY A 161 -0.15 -18.64 8.02
N SER A 162 0.42 -17.65 8.69
CA SER A 162 1.78 -17.15 8.50
C SER A 162 2.82 -18.24 8.83
N SER A 163 2.94 -19.25 7.99
CA SER A 163 4.09 -20.12 7.98
C SER A 163 5.21 -19.35 7.29
N GLY A 164 6.03 -18.69 8.10
CA GLY A 164 7.38 -18.34 7.71
C GLY A 164 8.12 -19.62 7.31
N ARG A 165 8.01 -20.02 6.04
CA ARG A 165 8.93 -20.94 5.39
C ARG A 165 9.69 -20.16 4.34
N ARG A 166 10.83 -19.62 4.78
CA ARG A 166 12.01 -19.57 3.93
C ARG A 166 12.35 -21.01 3.53
N THR A 167 11.74 -21.53 2.48
CA THR A 167 12.36 -22.58 1.69
C THR A 167 13.15 -21.89 0.59
N ALA A 168 14.41 -21.60 0.90
CA ALA A 168 15.45 -21.49 -0.10
C ALA A 168 15.50 -22.85 -0.84
N ALA A 169 14.75 -22.96 -1.93
CA ALA A 169 14.92 -24.03 -2.90
C ALA A 169 15.73 -23.42 -4.04
N ASN A 170 17.03 -23.66 -3.94
CA ASN A 170 18.05 -23.40 -4.93
C ASN A 170 17.71 -24.20 -6.20
N ALA A 171 17.03 -23.57 -7.17
CA ALA A 171 16.90 -24.10 -8.52
C ALA A 171 17.92 -23.38 -9.41
N MET A 172 19.12 -23.95 -9.47
CA MET A 172 20.10 -23.68 -10.51
C MET A 172 19.43 -23.99 -11.86
N VAL A 173 19.13 -22.95 -12.64
CA VAL A 173 18.86 -23.09 -14.08
C VAL A 173 20.03 -22.45 -14.81
N SER A 174 20.73 -23.31 -15.54
CA SER A 174 21.95 -23.11 -16.29
C SER A 174 21.93 -21.89 -17.24
N PRO A 175 23.07 -21.26 -17.52
CA PRO A 175 23.18 -20.25 -18.57
C PRO A 175 23.13 -20.89 -19.96
N PRO A 176 22.52 -20.26 -20.98
CA PRO A 176 22.68 -20.69 -22.36
C PRO A 176 24.10 -20.40 -22.85
N THR A 177 24.69 -21.42 -23.45
CA THR A 177 26.01 -21.45 -24.08
C THR A 177 26.14 -20.40 -25.19
N TYR A 178 27.05 -19.45 -24.98
CA TYR A 178 27.53 -18.52 -25.99
C TYR A 178 28.52 -19.22 -26.92
N SER A 179 28.07 -19.62 -28.10
CA SER A 179 28.95 -20.10 -29.18
C SER A 179 29.34 -18.93 -30.07
N ARG A 180 30.64 -18.60 -30.06
CA ARG A 180 31.28 -17.64 -30.96
C ARG A 180 31.28 -18.20 -32.39
N ARG A 181 30.83 -17.40 -33.36
CA ARG A 181 31.36 -17.47 -34.74
C ARG A 181 31.87 -16.10 -35.16
N PHE A 182 33.13 -16.12 -35.62
CA PHE A 182 33.94 -15.02 -36.11
C PHE A 182 33.65 -14.72 -37.59
N GLY A 183 33.65 -13.42 -37.95
CA GLY A 183 33.97 -12.81 -39.26
C GLY A 183 32.96 -13.04 -40.41
N ALA A 184 32.61 -12.10 -41.29
CA ALA A 184 32.99 -10.73 -41.69
C ALA A 184 31.93 -10.25 -42.74
N PRO A 185 32.06 -9.16 -43.53
CA PRO A 185 32.61 -7.82 -43.30
C PRO A 185 31.52 -6.70 -43.43
N MET A 186 31.94 -5.47 -43.16
CA MET A 186 31.18 -4.22 -43.16
C MET A 186 30.67 -3.77 -44.53
N ASN A 187 29.53 -3.05 -44.55
CA ASN A 187 29.25 -1.99 -45.53
C ASN A 187 28.35 -0.89 -44.92
N PRO A 188 28.44 0.37 -45.38
CA PRO A 188 28.13 1.56 -44.58
C PRO A 188 26.68 2.08 -44.71
N LEU A 189 26.34 2.87 -43.69
CA LEU A 189 25.15 3.67 -43.41
C LEU A 189 24.58 4.46 -44.61
N PRO A 190 23.27 4.78 -44.56
CA PRO A 190 22.79 6.09 -44.95
C PRO A 190 22.42 6.92 -43.71
N GLN A 191 22.97 8.13 -43.69
CA GLN A 191 22.77 9.18 -42.70
C GLN A 191 21.31 9.67 -42.72
N VAL A 192 20.61 9.57 -41.59
CA VAL A 192 19.34 10.30 -41.40
C VAL A 192 19.70 11.70 -40.92
N PHE A 193 19.62 12.64 -41.86
CA PHE A 193 19.83 14.06 -41.68
C PHE A 193 18.65 14.67 -40.90
N LEU A 194 18.94 15.37 -39.81
CA LEU A 194 18.00 16.22 -39.08
C LEU A 194 17.61 17.42 -39.94
N GLN A 195 16.33 17.76 -39.99
CA GLN A 195 15.89 19.13 -40.26
C GLN A 195 14.94 19.62 -39.16
N PRO A 196 15.19 20.83 -38.60
CA PRO A 196 14.26 21.54 -37.75
C PRO A 196 13.22 22.30 -38.60
N ASP A 197 11.94 22.12 -38.33
CA ASP A 197 10.86 22.90 -38.94
C ASP A 197 10.81 24.28 -38.27
N GLN A 198 11.17 25.30 -39.04
CA GLN A 198 11.07 26.71 -38.68
C GLN A 198 9.83 27.31 -39.35
N GLY A 199 8.84 27.67 -38.51
CA GLY A 199 8.06 28.91 -38.60
C GLY A 199 7.35 29.25 -39.91
N ALA A 200 6.04 28.99 -39.95
CA ALA A 200 5.11 29.75 -40.79
C ALA A 200 4.16 30.58 -39.90
N ASN A 201 4.37 31.89 -40.03
CA ASN A 201 3.59 33.03 -39.58
C ASN A 201 2.12 32.95 -40.04
N GLY A 202 1.15 33.41 -39.24
CA GLY A 202 -0.21 33.62 -39.76
C GLY A 202 -1.38 33.69 -38.76
N SER A 203 -1.47 34.79 -38.03
CA SER A 203 -2.71 35.48 -37.61
C SER A 203 -3.96 34.64 -37.26
N SER A 204 -4.29 34.58 -35.97
CA SER A 204 -5.67 34.37 -35.51
C SER A 204 -6.00 35.41 -34.44
N ARG A 205 -6.37 36.60 -34.91
CA ARG A 205 -7.10 37.60 -34.14
C ARG A 205 -8.25 38.15 -34.98
N LEU A 206 -9.43 38.14 -34.33
CA LEU A 206 -10.61 38.98 -34.57
C LEU A 206 -11.44 38.54 -35.80
N CYS A 207 -12.77 38.49 -35.77
CA CYS A 207 -13.70 39.33 -35.03
C CYS A 207 -15.07 38.64 -34.88
N TRP A 208 -15.67 38.77 -33.71
CA TRP A 208 -17.12 38.94 -33.60
C TRP A 208 -17.50 40.27 -34.26
N VAL A 209 -18.60 40.31 -35.02
CA VAL A 209 -19.68 41.32 -34.99
C VAL A 209 -20.55 41.22 -36.25
N LEU A 210 -21.86 41.28 -36.00
CA LEU A 210 -22.96 41.39 -36.95
C LEU A 210 -22.77 42.52 -37.98
N ARG A 211 -22.99 42.25 -39.28
CA ARG A 211 -24.11 42.71 -40.12
C ARG A 211 -23.79 42.49 -41.61
#